data_AF-A0A8X6VQ97-F1
#
_entry.id   AF-A0A8X6VQ97-F1
#
_cell.length_a   1.000
_cell.length_b   1.000
_cell.length_c   1.000
_cell.angle_alpha   90.00
_cell.angle_beta   90.00
_cell.angle_gamma   90.00
#
_symmetry.space_group_name_H-M   'P 1'
#
loop_
_entity.id
_entity.type
_entity.pdbx_description
1 polymer ?
#
loop_
_entity_poly.entity_id
_entity_poly.type
_entity_poly.pdbx_seq_one_letter_code
_entity_poly.pdbx_strand_id
1 'polypeptide(L)'
;MSPFQLVYGRLPSGPISLLKEVWVRETNIPTTIFRSVEKYLEDLIEKLRKAHEIATETVETTQNNYASYYNLRSREKQFKVGDKVLVLLQSSTHKLMKTWIGSATIIEITRPYSAKV
;
A
#
# COMPACT_ATOMS: atom_id res chain seq x y z
N MET A 1 -9.78 -2.39 -6.59
CA MET A 1 -9.82 -2.72 -5.16
C MET A 1 -10.05 -1.44 -4.38
N SER A 2 -11.10 -1.36 -3.55
CA SER A 2 -11.32 -0.17 -2.71
C SER A 2 -10.37 -0.17 -1.50
N PRO A 3 -10.00 1.00 -0.94
CA PRO A 3 -9.18 1.08 0.27
C PRO A 3 -9.75 0.23 1.43
N PHE A 4 -11.07 0.19 1.60
CA PHE A 4 -11.74 -0.65 2.58
C PHE A 4 -11.44 -2.14 2.38
N GLN A 5 -11.49 -2.62 1.14
CA GLN A 5 -11.26 -4.04 0.83
C GLN A 5 -9.79 -4.44 1.04
N LEU A 6 -8.84 -3.52 0.85
CA LEU A 6 -7.44 -3.77 1.18
C LEU A 6 -7.21 -3.86 2.69
N VAL A 7 -7.90 -3.04 3.48
CA VAL A 7 -7.76 -3.03 4.94
C VAL A 7 -8.48 -4.23 5.59
N TYR A 8 -9.68 -4.58 5.11
CA TYR A 8 -10.54 -5.55 5.79
C TYR A 8 -10.71 -6.89 5.05
N GLY A 9 -10.13 -7.07 3.86
CA GLY A 9 -10.16 -8.32 3.09
C GLY A 9 -11.56 -8.74 2.59
N ARG A 10 -12.58 -7.91 2.79
CA ARG A 10 -13.98 -8.16 2.38
C ARG A 10 -14.57 -6.94 1.68
N LEU A 11 -15.59 -7.17 0.86
CA LEU A 11 -16.39 -6.06 0.34
C LEU A 11 -17.11 -5.35 1.51
N PRO A 12 -17.20 -4.01 1.49
CA PRO A 12 -17.97 -3.29 2.48
C PRO A 12 -19.44 -3.70 2.38
N SER A 13 -19.96 -4.33 3.44
CA SER A 13 -21.39 -4.57 3.58
C SER A 13 -22.06 -3.22 3.77
N GLY A 14 -22.76 -2.74 2.74
CA GLY A 14 -23.57 -1.54 2.86
C GLY A 14 -24.79 -1.77 3.77
N PRO A 15 -25.46 -0.69 4.22
CA PRO A 15 -26.67 -0.81 5.04
C PRO A 15 -27.77 -1.64 4.35
N ILE A 16 -27.86 -1.58 3.02
CA ILE A 16 -28.85 -2.34 2.22
C ILE A 16 -28.52 -3.84 2.16
N SER A 17 -27.24 -4.20 2.04
CA SER A 17 -26.85 -5.63 2.01
C SER A 17 -27.11 -6.27 3.37
N LEU A 18 -26.86 -5.54 4.46
CA LEU A 18 -27.16 -5.98 5.82
C LEU A 18 -28.68 -6.15 6.04
N LEU A 19 -29.50 -5.23 5.52
CA LEU A 19 -30.95 -5.35 5.60
C LEU A 19 -31.45 -6.58 4.83
N LYS A 20 -30.91 -6.84 3.63
CA LYS A 20 -31.23 -8.01 2.81
C LYS A 20 -30.90 -9.31 3.56
N GLU A 21 -29.71 -9.39 4.16
CA GLU A 21 -29.27 -10.57 4.92
C GLU A 21 -30.19 -10.87 6.11
N VAL A 22 -30.65 -9.83 6.82
CA VAL A 22 -31.60 -9.95 7.94
C VAL A 22 -32.99 -10.37 7.47
N TRP A 23 -33.48 -9.78 6.37
CA TRP A 23 -34.84 -10.02 5.87
C TRP A 23 -35.01 -11.36 5.17
N VAL A 24 -33.97 -11.83 4.47
CA VAL A 24 -34.01 -13.09 3.71
C VAL A 24 -33.86 -14.31 4.64
N ARG A 25 -33.58 -14.12 5.95
CA ARG A 25 -33.37 -15.21 6.94
C ARG A 25 -32.37 -16.27 6.49
N GLU A 26 -31.48 -15.94 5.55
CA GLU A 26 -30.41 -16.83 5.10
C GLU A 26 -29.42 -17.16 6.23
N THR A 27 -29.42 -16.35 7.29
CA THR A 27 -28.79 -16.69 8.57
C THR A 27 -29.87 -16.86 9.64
N ASN A 28 -30.06 -18.09 10.12
CA ASN A 28 -30.67 -18.32 11.43
C ASN A 28 -29.70 -17.77 12.46
N ILE A 29 -29.83 -16.49 12.82
CA ILE A 29 -29.11 -15.92 13.95
C ILE A 29 -29.53 -16.76 15.16
N PRO A 30 -28.67 -17.60 15.73
CA PRO A 30 -29.06 -18.39 16.88
C PRO A 30 -29.40 -17.40 17.99
N THR A 31 -30.60 -17.51 18.54
CA THR A 31 -31.05 -16.80 19.73
C THR A 31 -30.13 -17.03 20.94
N THR A 32 -29.17 -17.96 20.84
CA THR A 32 -28.10 -18.23 21.80
C THR A 32 -26.90 -17.28 21.67
N ILE A 33 -26.78 -16.46 20.61
CA ILE A 33 -25.67 -15.48 20.43
C ILE A 33 -26.04 -14.10 21.00
N PHE A 34 -26.86 -14.02 22.04
CA PHE A 34 -26.84 -12.82 22.89
C PHE A 34 -25.64 -12.91 23.84
N ARG A 35 -24.43 -13.02 23.29
CA ARG A 35 -23.30 -12.37 23.96
C ARG A 35 -23.72 -10.90 24.05
N SER A 36 -23.59 -10.26 25.21
CA SER A 36 -23.76 -8.80 25.25
C SER A 36 -22.97 -8.21 24.09
N VAL A 37 -23.61 -7.34 23.29
CA VAL A 37 -23.00 -6.73 22.10
C VAL A 37 -21.62 -6.17 22.47
N GLU A 38 -21.49 -5.66 23.69
CA GLU A 38 -20.25 -5.22 24.33
C GLU A 38 -19.15 -6.30 24.31
N LYS A 39 -19.44 -7.51 24.79
CA LYS A 39 -18.47 -8.62 24.85
C LYS A 39 -18.06 -9.12 23.45
N TYR A 40 -18.92 -8.97 22.45
CA TYR A 40 -18.55 -9.26 21.06
C TYR A 40 -17.62 -8.17 20.51
N LEU A 41 -17.93 -6.90 20.76
CA LEU A 41 -17.11 -5.77 20.33
C LEU A 41 -15.73 -5.78 21.00
N GLU A 42 -15.65 -6.14 22.28
CA GLU A 42 -14.39 -6.30 23.00
C GLU A 42 -13.50 -7.38 22.36
N ASP A 43 -14.05 -8.57 22.10
CA ASP A 43 -13.33 -9.68 21.44
C ASP A 43 -12.90 -9.29 20.02
N LEU A 44 -13.73 -8.53 19.29
CA LEU A 44 -13.39 -8.03 17.96
C LEU A 44 -12.23 -7.03 18.01
N ILE A 45 -12.27 -6.06 18.92
CA ILE A 45 -11.20 -5.07 19.10
C ILE A 45 -9.89 -5.77 19.47
N GLU A 46 -9.95 -6.75 20.37
CA GLU A 46 -8.77 -7.53 20.77
C GLU A 46 -8.16 -8.30 19.59
N LYS A 47 -9.01 -8.96 18.79
CA LYS A 47 -8.57 -9.65 17.56
C LYS A 47 -7.94 -8.70 16.55
N LEU A 48 -8.54 -7.52 16.33
CA LEU A 48 -8.00 -6.51 15.43
C LEU A 48 -6.66 -5.97 15.93
N ARG A 49 -6.50 -5.75 17.24
CA ARG A 49 -5.23 -5.34 17.84
C ARG A 49 -4.14 -6.39 17.62
N LYS A 50 -4.44 -7.67 17.90
CA LYS A 50 -3.50 -8.78 17.68
C LYS A 50 -3.13 -8.93 16.20
N ALA A 51 -4.11 -8.84 15.30
CA ALA A 51 -3.84 -8.89 13.87
C ALA A 51 -2.98 -7.71 13.40
N HIS A 52 -3.22 -6.52 13.94
CA HIS A 52 -2.41 -5.34 13.64
C HIS A 52 -0.96 -5.51 14.11
N GLU A 53 -0.74 -6.01 15.33
CA GLU A 53 0.60 -6.27 15.88
C GLU A 53 1.41 -7.24 14.99
N ILE A 54 0.81 -8.36 14.60
CA ILE A 54 1.43 -9.33 13.67
C ILE A 54 1.68 -8.68 12.31
N ALA A 55 0.73 -7.91 11.80
CA ALA A 55 0.90 -7.20 10.52
C ALA A 55 2.06 -6.18 10.60
N THR A 56 2.21 -5.46 11.71
CA THR A 56 3.31 -4.50 11.87
C THR A 56 4.68 -5.19 11.89
N GLU A 57 4.83 -6.28 12.65
CA GLU A 57 6.09 -7.03 12.72
C GLU A 57 6.46 -7.65 11.36
N THR A 58 5.48 -8.22 10.67
CA THR A 58 5.70 -8.78 9.33
C THR A 58 6.02 -7.70 8.30
N VAL A 59 5.41 -6.53 8.38
CA VAL A 59 5.73 -5.39 7.50
C VAL A 59 7.17 -4.94 7.71
N GLU A 60 7.64 -4.77 8.94
CA GLU A 60 9.02 -4.36 9.21
C GLU A 60 10.05 -5.36 8.67
N THR A 61 9.86 -6.65 8.98
CA THR A 61 10.76 -7.71 8.53
C THR A 61 10.77 -7.86 7.01
N THR A 62 9.60 -7.85 6.37
CA THR A 62 9.49 -7.97 4.91
C THR A 62 10.02 -6.74 4.19
N GLN A 63 9.79 -5.53 4.69
CA GLN A 63 10.35 -4.30 4.12
C GLN A 63 11.88 -4.29 4.19
N ASN A 64 12.47 -4.72 5.32
CA ASN A 64 13.92 -4.82 5.46
C ASN A 64 14.53 -5.85 4.50
N ASN A 65 13.89 -7.02 4.36
CA ASN A 65 14.31 -8.06 3.42
C ASN A 65 14.18 -7.60 1.95
N TYR A 66 13.10 -6.88 1.63
CA TYR A 66 12.89 -6.30 0.31
C TYR A 66 13.99 -5.27 0.00
N ALA A 67 14.24 -4.34 0.93
CA ALA A 67 15.27 -3.33 0.77
C ALA A 67 16.67 -3.96 0.61
N SER A 68 17.03 -4.95 1.43
CA SER A 68 18.34 -5.60 1.34
C SER A 68 18.51 -6.36 0.02
N TYR A 69 17.48 -7.08 -0.44
CA TYR A 69 17.53 -7.83 -1.70
C TYR A 69 17.64 -6.92 -2.92
N TYR A 70 16.76 -5.92 -3.04
CA TYR A 70 16.73 -5.04 -4.21
C TYR A 70 17.85 -3.99 -4.21
N ASN A 71 18.33 -3.55 -3.04
CA ASN A 71 19.44 -2.59 -2.95
C ASN A 71 20.83 -3.25 -2.98
N LEU A 72 20.94 -4.59 -3.03
CA LEU A 72 22.22 -5.31 -2.95
C LEU A 72 23.29 -4.81 -3.93
N ARG A 73 22.89 -4.45 -5.15
CA ARG A 73 23.78 -3.92 -6.20
C ARG A 73 23.61 -2.42 -6.43
N SER A 74 22.76 -1.77 -5.63
CA SER A 74 22.59 -0.34 -5.70
C SER A 74 23.87 0.37 -5.25
N ARG A 75 24.10 1.54 -5.83
CA ARG A 75 25.18 2.44 -5.45
C ARG A 75 24.54 3.79 -5.23
N GLU A 76 24.88 4.42 -4.11
CA GLU A 76 24.39 5.76 -3.83
C GLU A 76 24.92 6.71 -4.90
N LYS A 77 24.00 7.42 -5.56
CA LYS A 77 24.32 8.39 -6.59
C LYS A 77 23.74 9.73 -6.18
N GLN A 78 24.63 10.64 -5.80
CA GLN A 78 24.29 12.03 -5.50
C GLN A 78 24.70 12.89 -6.67
N PHE A 79 23.88 13.90 -6.97
CA PHE A 79 24.14 14.85 -8.02
C PHE A 79 24.26 16.25 -7.46
N LYS A 80 24.99 17.12 -8.15
CA LYS A 80 25.11 18.54 -7.83
C LYS A 80 24.52 19.38 -8.95
N VAL A 81 24.10 20.60 -8.60
CA VAL A 81 23.68 21.60 -9.57
C VAL A 81 24.84 21.86 -10.53
N GLY A 82 24.56 21.83 -11.84
CA GLY A 82 25.57 21.94 -12.89
C GLY A 82 26.10 20.60 -13.42
N ASP A 83 25.81 19.47 -12.77
CA ASP A 83 26.21 18.16 -13.29
C ASP A 83 25.47 17.82 -14.60
N LYS A 84 26.20 17.20 -15.52
CA LYS A 84 25.68 16.70 -16.79
C LYS A 84 25.21 15.26 -16.64
N VAL A 85 23.93 15.02 -16.89
CA VAL A 85 23.27 13.71 -16.73
C VAL A 85 22.53 13.29 -17.97
N LEU A 86 22.39 11.97 -18.17
CA LEU A 86 21.53 11.41 -19.21
C LEU A 86 20.13 11.22 -18.63
N VAL A 87 19.11 11.66 -19.37
CA VAL A 87 17.70 11.55 -18.95
C VAL A 87 17.00 10.53 -19.84
N LEU A 88 16.32 9.57 -19.21
CA LEU A 88 15.52 8.59 -19.92
C LEU A 88 14.09 9.10 -20.07
N LEU A 89 13.73 9.56 -21.27
CA LEU A 89 12.37 10.05 -21.58
C LEU A 89 11.62 9.09 -22.50
N GLN A 90 10.30 9.16 -22.47
CA GLN A 90 9.45 8.48 -23.43
C GLN A 90 9.51 9.24 -24.75
N SER A 91 10.03 8.60 -25.79
CA SER A 91 10.11 9.17 -27.14
C SER A 91 8.86 8.89 -27.98
N SER A 92 8.00 7.97 -27.51
CA SER A 92 6.80 7.52 -28.20
C SER A 92 5.67 7.26 -27.21
N THR A 93 4.43 7.20 -27.72
CA THR A 93 3.25 6.74 -26.99
C THR A 93 3.35 5.27 -26.56
N HIS A 94 4.23 4.49 -27.19
CA HIS A 94 4.45 3.10 -26.83
C HIS A 94 5.23 2.96 -25.52
N LYS A 95 4.63 2.31 -24.51
CA LYS A 95 5.14 2.22 -23.11
C LYS A 95 6.59 1.71 -23.00
N LEU A 96 7.01 0.83 -23.90
CA LEU A 96 8.34 0.20 -23.87
C LEU A 96 9.43 1.00 -24.61
N MET A 97 9.05 2.02 -25.39
CA MET A 97 10.00 2.83 -26.15
C MET A 97 10.44 4.02 -25.31
N LYS A 98 11.63 3.91 -24.71
CA LYS A 98 12.30 4.99 -23.99
C LYS A 98 13.66 5.25 -24.62
N THR A 99 14.03 6.52 -24.75
CA THR A 99 15.29 6.94 -25.36
C THR A 99 16.10 7.75 -24.35
N TRP A 100 17.39 7.45 -24.27
CA TRP A 100 18.34 8.28 -23.52
C TRP A 100 18.59 9.57 -24.30
N ILE A 101 18.19 10.69 -23.72
CA ILE A 101 18.52 12.01 -24.26
C ILE A 101 19.87 12.41 -23.67
N GLY A 102 20.68 13.10 -24.49
CA GLY A 102 22.06 13.50 -24.20
C GLY A 102 22.20 14.37 -22.95
N SER A 103 23.42 14.85 -22.71
CA SER A 103 23.77 15.48 -21.43
C SER A 103 22.91 16.71 -21.12
N ALA A 104 21.93 16.52 -20.25
CA ALA A 104 21.10 17.56 -19.70
C ALA A 104 21.70 18.02 -18.36
N THR A 105 21.53 19.29 -18.01
CA THR A 105 22.23 19.91 -16.88
C THR A 105 21.28 20.08 -15.72
N ILE A 106 21.68 19.64 -14.53
CA ILE A 106 20.85 19.79 -13.34
C ILE A 106 20.77 21.27 -12.96
N ILE A 107 19.54 21.81 -12.95
CA ILE A 107 19.23 23.20 -12.61
C ILE A 107 19.04 23.34 -11.10
N GLU A 108 18.33 22.39 -10.49
CA GLU A 108 17.93 22.47 -9.08
C GLU A 108 17.73 21.07 -8.49
N ILE A 109 18.04 20.91 -7.21
CA ILE A 109 17.81 19.67 -6.45
C ILE A 109 16.64 19.92 -5.50
N THR A 110 15.47 19.36 -5.80
CA THR A 110 14.26 19.51 -4.97
C THR A 110 14.29 18.60 -3.74
N ARG A 111 14.82 17.38 -3.89
CA ARG A 111 15.01 16.37 -2.83
C ARG A 111 16.31 15.60 -3.09
N PRO A 112 16.86 14.86 -2.11
CA PRO A 112 18.13 14.13 -2.27
C PRO A 112 18.22 13.25 -3.53
N TYR A 113 17.09 12.67 -3.99
CA TYR A 113 17.02 11.83 -5.19
C TYR A 113 16.06 12.38 -6.26
N SER A 114 15.72 13.67 -6.21
CA SER A 114 14.84 14.31 -7.19
C SER A 114 15.43 15.63 -7.63
N ALA A 115 15.83 15.70 -8.89
CA ALA A 115 16.45 16.86 -9.50
C ALA A 115 15.61 17.35 -10.69
N LYS A 116 15.63 18.66 -10.91
CA LYS A 116 15.10 19.31 -12.09
C LYS A 116 16.25 19.50 -13.08
N VAL A 117 16.04 19.00 -14.28
CA VAL A 117 16.98 19.03 -15.41
C VAL A 117 16.37 19.84 -16.53
#